data_AF-A0A1Q8RHA5-F1
#
_entry.id   AF-A0A1Q8RHA5-F1
#
_cell.length_a   1.000
_cell.length_b   1.000
_cell.length_c   1.000
_cell.angle_alpha   90.00
_cell.angle_beta   90.00
_cell.angle_gamma   90.00
#
_symmetry.space_group_name_H-M   'P 1'
#
loop_
_entity.id
_entity.type
_entity.pdbx_description
1 polymer ?
#
loop_
_entity_poly.entity_id
_entity_poly.type
_entity_poly.pdbx_seq_one_letter_code
_entity_poly.pdbx_strand_id
1 'polypeptide(L)'
;MTASSRGAFAALGRIRSKNISLKNSVTLEVIWLIEPGKKAATPRLCRQCARVQIRAPSRAYSGAAAAATVSTSPTNPPLPSSIPPEPKTTTAPKGSSFHIKAGVILTRAPLLTRPLTAFEQAYFFYQKRLNERLTLPFITSVYFKPDTPALIDWNMKVKDRQGTVAKELGVYNGKASRAWDDELSVGDGLSSQDKAVELLLKDAVMRVSDDAEVIPEEDRAPPEKLAERVSEADLKRDQTRLDRAMDRTLYLVVKRSLKEGGERWEFPAAGIATDENLHEAAQRILDETAGVNMNTWMVGRAPVAAHVQKPLTKEDQTVVSKGQKTFFLKGRIMAGQADLSANKHEYKEFKWLTKEELAEVLEPGYYHSVRNMMADR
;
A
#
# COMPACT_ATOMS: atom_id res chain seq x y z
N MET A 1 -27.83 -20.26 75.51
CA MET A 1 -28.92 -21.24 75.35
C MET A 1 -28.73 -21.94 74.01
N THR A 2 -28.70 -23.28 74.09
CA THR A 2 -28.83 -24.30 73.02
C THR A 2 -27.85 -24.29 71.84
N ALA A 3 -26.87 -25.18 71.96
CA ALA A 3 -26.22 -25.91 70.88
C ALA A 3 -27.21 -26.89 70.19
N SER A 4 -26.94 -27.33 68.96
CA SER A 4 -26.84 -28.77 68.64
C SER A 4 -26.40 -29.03 67.18
N SER A 5 -25.69 -30.15 67.07
CA SER A 5 -24.92 -30.74 65.99
C SER A 5 -25.69 -31.71 65.07
N ARG A 6 -24.96 -32.23 64.06
CA ARG A 6 -25.13 -33.45 63.21
C ARG A 6 -25.67 -33.14 61.82
N GLY A 7 -25.16 -33.67 60.71
CA GLY A 7 -24.22 -34.76 60.50
C GLY A 7 -24.72 -35.68 59.39
N ALA A 8 -23.96 -35.72 58.29
CA ALA A 8 -23.67 -36.90 57.45
C ALA A 8 -24.51 -37.27 56.20
N PHE A 9 -23.71 -37.76 55.23
CA PHE A 9 -23.93 -38.75 54.19
C PHE A 9 -24.36 -38.39 52.76
N ALA A 10 -23.58 -38.99 51.85
CA ALA A 10 -23.55 -38.89 50.40
C ALA A 10 -24.76 -39.53 49.70
N ALA A 11 -25.05 -39.04 48.48
CA ALA A 11 -25.68 -39.84 47.44
C ALA A 11 -25.22 -39.39 46.05
N LEU A 12 -24.54 -40.29 45.34
CA LEU A 12 -24.20 -40.20 43.93
C LEU A 12 -25.50 -40.19 43.09
N GLY A 13 -25.71 -39.13 42.30
CA GLY A 13 -26.74 -39.06 41.26
C GLY A 13 -26.18 -39.48 39.90
N ARG A 14 -26.47 -40.72 39.51
CA ARG A 14 -26.12 -41.35 38.23
C ARG A 14 -27.02 -40.78 37.11
N ILE A 15 -26.51 -39.89 36.27
CA ILE A 15 -27.25 -39.42 35.07
C ILE A 15 -26.97 -40.37 33.90
N ARG A 16 -28.02 -41.08 33.50
CA ARG A 16 -28.08 -41.98 32.34
C ARG A 16 -28.05 -41.17 31.04
N SER A 17 -27.12 -41.54 30.17
CA SER A 17 -27.06 -41.19 28.75
C SER A 17 -28.34 -41.64 28.04
N LYS A 18 -29.06 -40.72 27.41
CA LYS A 18 -30.12 -41.03 26.44
C LYS A 18 -29.63 -40.67 25.04
N ASN A 19 -29.38 -41.71 24.25
CA ASN A 19 -29.28 -41.66 22.79
C ASN A 19 -30.61 -41.14 22.22
N ILE A 20 -30.57 -40.04 21.50
CA ILE A 20 -31.65 -39.62 20.60
C ILE A 20 -31.08 -39.66 19.20
N SER A 21 -31.54 -40.68 18.47
CA SER A 21 -31.29 -40.89 17.05
C SER A 21 -32.30 -40.08 16.25
N LEU A 22 -31.83 -39.10 15.49
CA LEU A 22 -32.60 -38.39 14.49
C LEU A 22 -32.06 -38.79 13.11
N LYS A 23 -32.79 -39.70 12.46
CA LYS A 23 -32.66 -39.98 11.03
C LYS A 23 -33.40 -38.88 10.27
N ASN A 24 -32.74 -38.27 9.29
CA ASN A 24 -33.22 -38.01 7.93
C ASN A 24 -32.31 -36.98 7.24
N SER A 25 -31.42 -37.45 6.39
CA SER A 25 -30.76 -36.64 5.36
C SER A 25 -31.00 -37.33 4.03
N VAL A 26 -31.72 -36.64 3.15
CA VAL A 26 -31.98 -37.04 1.78
C VAL A 26 -30.78 -36.54 0.96
N THR A 27 -29.91 -37.45 0.55
CA THR A 27 -28.84 -37.18 -0.42
C THR A 27 -29.31 -37.53 -1.82
N LEU A 28 -29.46 -36.52 -2.67
CA LEU A 28 -29.61 -36.65 -4.11
C LEU A 28 -28.23 -36.93 -4.73
N GLU A 29 -27.97 -38.18 -5.11
CA GLU A 29 -26.88 -38.54 -6.01
C GLU A 29 -27.30 -38.27 -7.45
N VAL A 30 -26.63 -37.32 -8.10
CA VAL A 30 -26.71 -37.12 -9.55
C VAL A 30 -25.49 -37.81 -10.16
N ILE A 31 -25.72 -38.97 -10.77
CA ILE A 31 -24.73 -39.77 -11.50
C ILE A 31 -24.53 -39.13 -12.88
N TRP A 32 -23.34 -38.64 -13.17
CA TRP A 32 -22.90 -38.33 -14.53
C TRP A 32 -22.07 -39.48 -15.09
N LEU A 33 -22.56 -40.08 -16.17
CA LEU A 33 -21.83 -41.00 -17.03
C LEU A 33 -20.75 -40.23 -17.82
N ILE A 34 -19.49 -40.61 -17.67
CA ILE A 34 -18.37 -40.11 -18.50
C ILE A 34 -17.72 -41.33 -19.17
N GLU A 35 -17.74 -41.34 -20.50
CA GLU A 35 -17.05 -42.31 -21.36
C GLU A 35 -15.51 -42.19 -21.28
N PRO A 36 -14.74 -43.27 -21.52
CA PRO A 36 -13.28 -43.26 -21.39
C PRO A 36 -12.61 -42.65 -22.63
N GLY A 37 -12.21 -41.39 -22.54
CA GLY A 37 -11.32 -40.72 -23.50
C GLY A 37 -9.84 -41.00 -23.26
N LYS A 38 -9.09 -41.23 -24.35
CA LYS A 38 -7.69 -41.64 -24.46
C LYS A 38 -6.72 -40.84 -23.55
N LYS A 39 -5.85 -41.56 -22.81
CA LYS A 39 -4.74 -41.00 -22.02
C LYS A 39 -3.69 -40.37 -22.94
N ALA A 40 -3.54 -39.04 -22.89
CA ALA A 40 -2.37 -38.34 -23.45
C ALA A 40 -1.23 -38.36 -22.41
N ALA A 41 -0.05 -38.83 -22.83
CA ALA A 41 1.14 -38.90 -21.99
C ALA A 41 1.72 -37.50 -21.72
N THR A 42 2.02 -37.21 -20.46
CA THR A 42 2.78 -36.00 -20.07
C THR A 42 4.27 -36.18 -20.40
N PRO A 43 4.95 -35.16 -20.95
CA PRO A 43 6.38 -35.27 -21.21
C PRO A 43 7.15 -35.27 -19.89
N ARG A 44 7.90 -36.35 -19.63
CA ARG A 44 8.82 -36.44 -18.49
C ARG A 44 10.04 -35.56 -18.77
N LEU A 45 10.16 -34.44 -18.07
CA LEU A 45 11.40 -33.66 -18.05
C LEU A 45 12.52 -34.45 -17.36
N CYS A 46 13.67 -34.53 -18.03
CA CYS A 46 14.90 -35.14 -17.51
C CYS A 46 15.43 -34.35 -16.30
N ARG A 47 15.63 -35.05 -15.17
CA ARG A 47 16.08 -34.49 -13.90
C ARG A 47 17.49 -33.89 -13.96
N GLN A 48 18.28 -34.19 -15.00
CA GLN A 48 19.62 -33.63 -15.23
C GLN A 48 19.60 -32.27 -15.97
N CYS A 49 18.57 -31.97 -16.76
CA CYS A 49 18.47 -30.67 -17.46
C CYS A 49 18.04 -29.52 -16.53
N ALA A 50 17.39 -29.82 -15.40
CA ALA A 50 16.91 -28.81 -14.44
C ALA A 50 18.03 -28.23 -13.53
N ARG A 51 19.25 -28.78 -13.55
CA ARG A 51 20.36 -28.35 -12.67
C ARG A 51 21.32 -27.33 -13.29
N VAL A 52 21.19 -27.03 -14.59
CA VAL A 52 22.19 -26.20 -15.31
C VAL A 52 21.84 -24.70 -15.34
N GLN A 53 20.63 -24.29 -14.94
CA GLN A 53 20.20 -22.88 -15.04
C GLN A 53 20.36 -22.02 -13.77
N ILE A 54 20.92 -22.54 -12.67
CA ILE A 54 21.17 -21.75 -11.45
C ILE A 54 22.68 -21.66 -11.18
N ARG A 55 23.40 -20.93 -12.04
CA ARG A 55 24.67 -20.26 -11.69
C ARG A 55 24.84 -19.02 -12.55
N ALA A 56 24.23 -17.91 -12.13
CA ALA A 56 24.69 -16.59 -12.54
C ALA A 56 25.97 -16.27 -11.75
N PRO A 57 27.06 -15.80 -12.38
CA PRO A 57 28.23 -15.34 -11.64
C PRO A 57 27.91 -13.99 -10.96
N SER A 58 28.10 -13.93 -9.64
CA SER A 58 28.16 -12.69 -8.88
C SER A 58 29.34 -11.85 -9.38
N ARG A 59 29.06 -10.82 -10.18
CA ARG A 59 30.04 -9.76 -10.44
C ARG A 59 30.18 -8.90 -9.18
N ALA A 60 31.36 -8.96 -8.57
CA ALA A 60 31.79 -8.03 -7.54
C ALA A 60 31.95 -6.63 -8.16
N TYR A 61 31.32 -5.63 -7.55
CA TYR A 61 31.63 -4.22 -7.80
C TYR A 61 32.94 -3.89 -7.08
N SER A 62 34.02 -3.73 -7.85
CA SER A 62 35.23 -3.02 -7.43
C SER A 62 35.86 -2.44 -8.69
N GLY A 63 35.44 -1.23 -9.05
CA GLY A 63 36.06 -0.42 -10.09
C GLY A 63 36.97 0.60 -9.43
N ALA A 64 38.28 0.43 -9.60
CA ALA A 64 39.30 1.35 -9.14
C ALA A 64 39.18 2.71 -9.85
N ALA A 65 39.42 3.78 -9.10
CA ALA A 65 39.51 5.14 -9.60
C ALA A 65 40.72 5.29 -10.53
N ALA A 66 40.48 5.65 -11.79
CA ALA A 66 41.50 6.14 -12.69
C ALA A 66 41.38 7.67 -12.77
N ALA A 67 42.37 8.35 -12.20
CA ALA A 67 42.53 9.79 -12.31
C ALA A 67 42.79 10.17 -13.78
N ALA A 68 41.98 11.08 -14.32
CA ALA A 68 42.25 11.74 -15.60
C ALA A 68 42.62 13.20 -15.33
N THR A 69 43.86 13.53 -15.71
CA THR A 69 44.49 14.84 -15.69
C THR A 69 43.76 15.86 -16.56
N VAL A 70 43.59 17.05 -16.00
CA VAL A 70 43.02 18.25 -16.63
C VAL A 70 44.01 18.81 -17.65
N SER A 71 43.53 19.16 -18.84
CA SER A 71 44.24 20.04 -19.78
C SER A 71 43.25 21.04 -20.36
N THR A 72 43.52 22.31 -20.08
CA THR A 72 42.72 23.48 -20.45
C THR A 72 43.20 24.07 -21.77
N SER A 73 42.27 24.33 -22.70
CA SER A 73 42.41 25.38 -23.72
C SER A 73 41.02 25.90 -24.12
N PRO A 74 40.83 27.22 -24.38
CA PRO A 74 39.53 27.85 -24.45
C PRO A 74 38.99 27.96 -25.89
N THR A 75 37.73 27.60 -26.11
CA THR A 75 37.00 27.97 -27.33
C THR A 75 35.54 28.31 -27.00
N ASN A 76 35.11 29.48 -27.47
CA ASN A 76 33.80 30.11 -27.29
C ASN A 76 32.61 29.25 -27.79
N PRO A 77 31.39 29.49 -27.27
CA PRO A 77 30.21 28.65 -27.51
C PRO A 77 29.52 28.94 -28.86
N PRO A 78 29.07 27.92 -29.61
CA PRO A 78 28.10 28.13 -30.68
C PRO A 78 26.66 28.00 -30.15
N LEU A 79 25.83 28.94 -30.62
CA LEU A 79 24.37 28.97 -30.50
C LEU A 79 23.74 27.69 -31.11
N PRO A 80 22.76 27.03 -30.48
CA PRO A 80 21.95 26.04 -31.18
C PRO A 80 20.74 26.70 -31.86
N SER A 81 20.84 26.74 -33.19
CA SER A 81 19.75 27.02 -34.12
C SER A 81 18.63 25.97 -34.06
N SER A 82 17.40 26.46 -34.26
CA SER A 82 16.20 25.80 -34.81
C SER A 82 15.70 24.50 -34.14
N ILE A 83 14.56 24.66 -33.46
CA ILE A 83 13.61 23.61 -33.08
C ILE A 83 13.23 22.78 -34.34
N PRO A 84 13.30 21.43 -34.31
CA PRO A 84 12.76 20.60 -35.37
C PRO A 84 11.21 20.66 -35.35
N PRO A 85 10.53 20.76 -36.50
CA PRO A 85 9.06 20.77 -36.54
C PRO A 85 8.49 19.41 -36.12
N GLU A 86 7.28 19.43 -35.54
CA GLU A 86 6.53 18.26 -35.08
C GLU A 86 6.50 17.11 -36.10
N PRO A 87 6.66 15.84 -35.67
CA PRO A 87 6.52 14.71 -36.57
C PRO A 87 5.06 14.58 -37.01
N LYS A 88 4.85 14.72 -38.32
CA LYS A 88 3.58 14.40 -38.98
C LYS A 88 3.23 12.94 -38.70
N THR A 89 1.95 12.72 -38.37
CA THR A 89 1.38 11.39 -38.21
C THR A 89 1.39 10.67 -39.56
N THR A 90 2.41 9.84 -39.81
CA THR A 90 2.47 9.06 -41.05
C THR A 90 1.53 7.87 -40.96
N THR A 91 0.78 7.68 -42.04
CA THR A 91 -0.26 6.68 -42.24
C THR A 91 0.25 5.27 -41.92
N ALA A 92 -0.41 4.59 -40.97
CA ALA A 92 -0.20 3.19 -40.66
C ALA A 92 -0.20 2.31 -41.94
N PRO A 93 0.56 1.20 -41.97
CA PRO A 93 0.60 0.30 -43.12
C PRO A 93 -0.82 -0.13 -43.52
N LYS A 94 -1.10 -0.03 -44.83
CA LYS A 94 -2.38 -0.42 -45.43
C LYS A 94 -2.66 -1.89 -45.09
N GLY A 95 -3.51 -2.14 -44.09
CA GLY A 95 -3.89 -3.48 -43.64
C GLY A 95 -4.12 -3.65 -42.14
N SER A 96 -3.65 -2.73 -41.27
CA SER A 96 -3.94 -2.88 -39.83
C SER A 96 -5.36 -2.39 -39.50
N SER A 97 -6.21 -3.32 -39.05
CA SER A 97 -7.54 -3.02 -38.50
C SER A 97 -7.48 -2.36 -37.12
N PHE A 98 -6.29 -2.28 -36.52
CA PHE A 98 -6.04 -1.69 -35.21
C PHE A 98 -5.05 -0.53 -35.27
N HIS A 99 -5.32 0.49 -34.46
CA HIS A 99 -4.39 1.54 -34.08
C HIS A 99 -3.79 1.21 -32.71
N ILE A 100 -2.46 1.29 -32.60
CA ILE A 100 -1.75 1.01 -31.35
C ILE A 100 -1.57 2.32 -30.58
N LYS A 101 -1.93 2.30 -29.29
CA LYS A 101 -1.75 3.41 -28.37
C LYS A 101 -0.85 2.99 -27.22
N ALA A 102 0.02 3.90 -26.80
CA ALA A 102 0.73 3.81 -25.54
C ALA A 102 -0.04 4.59 -24.48
N GLY A 103 -0.19 4.02 -23.30
CA GLY A 103 -0.81 4.68 -22.15
C GLY A 103 0.06 4.57 -20.92
N VAL A 104 -0.13 5.49 -19.98
CA VAL A 104 0.58 5.48 -18.70
C VAL A 104 -0.42 5.48 -17.56
N ILE A 105 -0.27 4.54 -16.64
CA ILE A 105 -0.98 4.54 -15.36
C ILE A 105 0.01 5.06 -14.33
N LEU A 106 -0.05 6.38 -14.10
CA LEU A 106 0.79 7.05 -13.12
C LEU A 106 0.19 6.87 -11.73
N THR A 107 1.01 6.41 -10.79
CA THR A 107 0.60 6.06 -9.43
C THR A 107 1.40 6.82 -8.38
N ARG A 108 0.72 7.35 -7.37
CA ARG A 108 1.34 7.84 -6.12
C ARG A 108 1.25 6.73 -5.08
N ALA A 109 2.38 6.32 -4.53
CA ALA A 109 2.44 5.26 -3.51
C ALA A 109 1.82 5.73 -2.18
N PRO A 110 1.27 4.84 -1.34
CA PRO A 110 0.89 5.18 0.02
C PRO A 110 2.10 5.73 0.79
N LEU A 111 1.93 6.89 1.41
CA LEU A 111 2.93 7.55 2.25
C LEU A 111 2.80 7.12 3.72
N LEU A 112 1.60 6.72 4.14
CA LEU A 112 1.32 6.25 5.49
C LEU A 112 1.06 4.73 5.51
N THR A 113 1.35 4.13 6.65
CA THR A 113 0.94 2.76 6.96
C THR A 113 -0.59 2.66 6.97
N ARG A 114 -1.16 1.50 6.65
CA ARG A 114 -2.62 1.33 6.74
C ARG A 114 -3.09 1.39 8.21
N PRO A 115 -4.32 1.87 8.48
CA PRO A 115 -4.92 1.69 9.80
C PRO A 115 -5.06 0.19 10.11
N LEU A 116 -4.84 -0.14 11.38
CA LEU A 116 -4.99 -1.49 11.89
C LEU A 116 -6.46 -1.81 12.12
N THR A 117 -6.88 -3.03 11.80
CA THR A 117 -8.25 -3.47 12.12
C THR A 117 -8.39 -3.66 13.63
N ALA A 118 -9.62 -3.65 14.15
CA ALA A 118 -9.86 -3.87 15.59
C ALA A 118 -9.27 -5.19 16.10
N PHE A 119 -9.35 -6.26 15.28
CA PHE A 119 -8.73 -7.54 15.60
C PHE A 119 -7.20 -7.47 15.64
N GLU A 120 -6.57 -6.81 14.67
CA GLU A 120 -5.12 -6.65 14.65
C GLU A 120 -4.61 -5.84 15.84
N GLN A 121 -5.32 -4.78 16.23
CA GLN A 121 -4.99 -3.98 17.41
C GLN A 121 -5.03 -4.84 18.68
N ALA A 122 -6.11 -5.59 18.89
CA ALA A 122 -6.23 -6.52 20.02
C ALA A 122 -5.16 -7.62 19.99
N TYR A 123 -4.88 -8.20 18.82
CA TYR A 123 -3.86 -9.22 18.65
C TYR A 123 -2.46 -8.70 18.98
N PHE A 124 -2.07 -7.53 18.46
CA PHE A 124 -0.76 -6.96 18.78
C PHE A 124 -0.64 -6.62 20.25
N PHE A 125 -1.70 -6.08 20.86
CA PHE A 125 -1.71 -5.82 22.29
C PHE A 125 -1.50 -7.11 23.09
N TYR A 126 -2.24 -8.16 22.76
CA TYR A 126 -2.10 -9.48 23.39
C TYR A 126 -0.67 -10.02 23.27
N GLN A 127 -0.09 -9.96 22.05
CA GLN A 127 1.29 -10.38 21.82
C GLN A 127 2.30 -9.56 22.62
N LYS A 128 2.07 -8.25 22.84
CA LYS A 128 2.96 -7.43 23.68
C LYS A 128 2.94 -7.86 25.15
N ARG A 129 1.77 -8.21 25.73
CA ARG A 129 1.71 -8.73 27.10
C ARG A 129 2.34 -10.12 27.22
N LEU A 130 2.14 -10.99 26.22
CA LEU A 130 2.88 -12.26 26.17
C LEU A 130 4.38 -12.05 26.10
N ASN A 131 4.83 -11.09 25.29
CA ASN A 131 6.24 -10.74 25.19
C ASN A 131 6.79 -10.27 26.54
N GLU A 132 6.07 -9.43 27.29
CA GLU A 132 6.47 -8.97 28.63
C GLU A 132 6.72 -10.13 29.61
N ARG A 133 6.01 -11.26 29.47
CA ARG A 133 6.22 -12.47 30.29
C ARG A 133 7.51 -13.21 29.92
N LEU A 134 7.83 -13.24 28.62
CA LEU A 134 8.91 -14.05 28.07
C LEU A 134 10.24 -13.30 28.04
N THR A 135 10.21 -11.98 27.94
CA THR A 135 11.43 -11.17 27.85
C THR A 135 12.16 -11.05 29.18
N LEU A 136 13.47 -10.82 29.06
CA LEU A 136 14.31 -10.45 30.20
C LEU A 136 13.83 -9.11 30.78
N PRO A 137 13.98 -8.90 32.10
CA PRO A 137 13.57 -7.65 32.72
C PRO A 137 14.44 -6.50 32.20
N PHE A 138 13.86 -5.31 32.09
CA PHE A 138 14.58 -4.11 31.66
C PHE A 138 15.66 -3.72 32.68
N ILE A 139 16.91 -3.66 32.24
CA ILE A 139 18.06 -3.33 33.09
C ILE A 139 18.29 -1.82 33.05
N THR A 140 17.76 -1.10 34.03
CA THR A 140 17.81 0.37 34.07
C THR A 140 19.22 0.95 34.07
N SER A 141 20.17 0.30 34.76
CA SER A 141 21.56 0.76 34.87
C SER A 141 22.35 0.78 33.55
N VAL A 142 21.88 0.05 32.53
CA VAL A 142 22.49 0.07 31.18
C VAL A 142 22.13 1.36 30.44
N TYR A 143 20.95 1.93 30.71
CA TYR A 143 20.43 3.10 30.00
C TYR A 143 20.58 4.39 30.79
N PHE A 144 20.51 4.31 32.12
CA PHE A 144 20.52 5.46 33.01
C PHE A 144 21.67 5.34 34.00
N LYS A 145 22.49 6.40 34.07
CA LYS A 145 23.52 6.51 35.11
C LYS A 145 22.86 6.82 36.46
N PRO A 146 23.43 6.33 37.58
CA PRO A 146 22.97 6.69 38.91
C PRO A 146 23.00 8.21 39.10
N ASP A 147 22.10 8.72 39.93
CA ASP A 147 22.02 10.13 40.35
C ASP A 147 21.91 11.15 39.19
N THR A 148 21.21 10.77 38.11
CA THR A 148 20.91 11.67 37.00
C THR A 148 19.44 12.09 37.01
N PRO A 149 19.11 13.33 36.57
CA PRO A 149 17.72 13.78 36.41
C PRO A 149 16.87 12.81 35.59
N ALA A 150 17.45 12.20 34.54
CA ALA A 150 16.78 11.20 33.71
C ALA A 150 16.38 9.93 34.47
N LEU A 151 17.23 9.44 35.39
CA LEU A 151 16.89 8.28 36.22
C LEU A 151 15.79 8.62 37.23
N ILE A 152 15.84 9.81 37.82
CA ILE A 152 14.83 10.30 38.77
C ILE A 152 13.47 10.38 38.08
N ASP A 153 13.42 11.02 36.91
CA ASP A 153 12.22 11.13 36.07
C ASP A 153 11.67 9.74 35.67
N TRP A 154 12.54 8.85 35.23
CA TRP A 154 12.20 7.46 34.92
C TRP A 154 11.56 6.74 36.10
N ASN A 155 12.19 6.81 37.28
CA ASN A 155 11.70 6.14 38.49
C ASN A 155 10.33 6.69 38.93
N MET A 156 10.12 8.00 38.83
CA MET A 156 8.82 8.62 39.08
C MET A 156 7.74 8.10 38.12
N LYS A 157 8.04 8.08 36.81
CA LYS A 157 7.10 7.60 35.78
C LYS A 157 6.79 6.12 35.87
N VAL A 158 7.76 5.28 36.24
CA VAL A 158 7.54 3.84 36.47
C VAL A 158 6.73 3.60 37.74
N LYS A 159 6.95 4.40 38.79
CA LYS A 159 6.14 4.34 40.03
C LYS A 159 4.67 4.63 39.75
N ASP A 160 4.36 5.64 38.93
CA ASP A 160 2.99 5.94 38.50
C ASP A 160 2.35 4.79 37.72
N ARG A 161 3.15 4.05 36.94
CA ARG A 161 2.73 2.84 36.20
C ARG A 161 2.77 1.58 37.05
N GLN A 162 2.87 1.72 38.37
CA GLN A 162 2.90 0.62 39.35
C GLN A 162 3.98 -0.43 39.05
N GLY A 163 5.15 0.02 38.56
CA GLY A 163 6.29 -0.84 38.23
C GLY A 163 6.29 -1.36 36.79
N THR A 164 5.27 -1.06 35.98
CA THR A 164 5.24 -1.49 34.56
C THR A 164 6.18 -0.63 33.72
N VAL A 165 7.14 -1.28 33.07
CA VAL A 165 8.18 -0.61 32.26
C VAL A 165 7.66 -0.20 30.89
N ALA A 166 6.80 -1.00 30.28
CA ALA A 166 6.09 -0.65 29.05
C ALA A 166 5.12 0.51 29.30
N LYS A 167 4.92 1.38 28.30
CA LYS A 167 4.10 2.60 28.47
C LYS A 167 2.65 2.34 28.08
N GLU A 168 2.46 1.50 27.08
CA GLU A 168 1.18 1.24 26.43
C GLU A 168 0.42 0.03 26.96
N LEU A 169 1.05 -0.82 27.80
CA LEU A 169 0.47 -2.08 28.27
C LEU A 169 -0.53 -1.93 29.44
N GLY A 170 -0.70 -0.71 29.94
CA GLY A 170 -1.39 -0.44 31.19
C GLY A 170 -0.59 -1.00 32.38
N VAL A 171 -1.29 -1.33 33.46
CA VAL A 171 -0.67 -1.97 34.64
C VAL A 171 -0.65 -3.47 34.40
N TYR A 172 0.52 -4.00 34.03
CA TYR A 172 0.71 -5.44 33.84
C TYR A 172 2.14 -5.85 34.23
N ASN A 173 2.25 -6.91 35.05
CA ASN A 173 3.53 -7.47 35.46
C ASN A 173 3.54 -8.97 35.17
N GLY A 174 4.31 -9.37 34.15
CA GLY A 174 4.39 -10.75 33.67
C GLY A 174 5.05 -11.75 34.63
N LYS A 175 5.64 -11.28 35.74
CA LYS A 175 6.28 -12.12 36.77
C LYS A 175 5.57 -12.09 38.12
N ALA A 176 4.49 -11.32 38.26
CA ALA A 176 3.71 -11.25 39.49
C ALA A 176 2.78 -12.48 39.64
N SER A 177 2.23 -12.67 40.85
CA SER A 177 1.22 -13.72 41.10
C SER A 177 -0.04 -13.56 40.25
N ARG A 178 -0.36 -12.33 39.82
CA ARG A 178 -1.47 -11.99 38.92
C ARG A 178 -1.09 -11.99 37.43
N ALA A 179 0.07 -12.55 37.06
CA ALA A 179 0.52 -12.58 35.65
C ALA A 179 -0.42 -13.36 34.70
N TRP A 180 -1.32 -14.19 35.25
CA TRP A 180 -2.35 -14.91 34.51
C TRP A 180 -3.46 -13.99 33.98
N ASP A 181 -3.62 -12.79 34.53
CA ASP A 181 -4.62 -11.79 34.13
C ASP A 181 -4.03 -10.87 33.05
N ASP A 182 -3.61 -11.47 31.93
CA ASP A 182 -2.95 -10.80 30.82
C ASP A 182 -3.89 -10.45 29.66
N GLU A 183 -5.10 -11.00 29.63
CA GLU A 183 -6.09 -10.71 28.58
C GLU A 183 -6.90 -9.44 28.89
N LEU A 184 -7.43 -8.80 27.84
CA LEU A 184 -8.33 -7.65 27.98
C LEU A 184 -9.76 -8.10 27.86
N SER A 185 -10.63 -7.43 28.61
CA SER A 185 -12.07 -7.56 28.43
C SER A 185 -12.51 -6.90 27.11
N VAL A 186 -13.55 -7.44 26.50
CA VAL A 186 -14.14 -6.85 25.29
C VAL A 186 -14.63 -5.44 25.61
N GLY A 187 -14.25 -4.46 24.78
CA GLY A 187 -14.60 -3.05 24.96
C GLY A 187 -13.56 -2.23 25.73
N ASP A 188 -12.47 -2.85 26.20
CA ASP A 188 -11.34 -2.09 26.77
C ASP A 188 -10.60 -1.32 25.66
N GLY A 189 -10.50 0.00 25.84
CA GLY A 189 -9.86 0.93 24.92
C GLY A 189 -8.33 0.91 24.98
N LEU A 190 -7.71 0.19 25.93
CA LEU A 190 -6.26 0.14 26.08
C LEU A 190 -5.53 -0.49 24.87
N SER A 191 -6.21 -1.40 24.15
CA SER A 191 -5.67 -1.99 22.91
C SER A 191 -5.64 -1.03 21.72
N SER A 192 -6.34 0.10 21.80
CA SER A 192 -6.44 1.05 20.69
C SER A 192 -5.12 1.76 20.41
N GLN A 193 -4.87 2.02 19.12
CA GLN A 193 -3.67 2.76 18.70
C GLN A 193 -3.65 4.18 19.28
N ASP A 194 -4.81 4.84 19.36
CA ASP A 194 -4.92 6.21 19.87
C ASP A 194 -4.55 6.28 21.35
N LYS A 195 -4.99 5.29 22.16
CA LYS A 195 -4.63 5.23 23.58
C LYS A 195 -3.14 4.97 23.77
N ALA A 196 -2.56 4.11 22.94
CA ALA A 196 -1.11 3.87 22.98
C ALA A 196 -0.32 5.16 22.69
N VAL A 197 -0.73 5.94 21.68
CA VAL A 197 -0.10 7.24 21.36
C VAL A 197 -0.28 8.23 22.51
N GLU A 198 -1.46 8.34 23.10
CA GLU A 198 -1.74 9.21 24.26
C GLU A 198 -0.82 8.89 25.44
N LEU A 199 -0.68 7.61 25.79
CA LEU A 199 0.18 7.16 26.88
C LEU A 199 1.66 7.43 26.61
N LEU A 200 2.11 7.25 25.37
CA LEU A 200 3.49 7.55 24.96
C LEU A 200 3.79 9.05 24.99
N LEU A 201 2.86 9.89 24.52
CA LEU A 201 3.00 11.35 24.60
C LEU A 201 3.02 11.82 26.06
N LYS A 202 2.18 11.24 26.93
CA LYS A 202 2.18 11.55 28.37
C LYS A 202 3.51 11.19 29.05
N ASP A 203 4.17 10.11 28.62
CA ASP A 203 5.49 9.70 29.15
C ASP A 203 6.64 10.56 28.60
N ALA A 204 6.48 11.14 27.40
CA ALA A 204 7.48 12.01 26.78
C ALA A 204 7.67 13.35 27.51
N VAL A 205 6.68 13.79 28.30
CA VAL A 205 6.76 15.03 29.09
C VAL A 205 7.83 14.90 30.18
N MET A 206 8.78 15.84 30.21
CA MET A 206 9.79 15.89 31.26
C MET A 206 9.20 16.37 32.59
N ARG A 207 9.49 15.65 33.67
CA ARG A 207 8.98 15.98 35.01
C ARG A 207 10.06 16.39 36.00
N VAL A 208 11.32 16.25 35.61
CA VAL A 208 12.48 16.61 36.43
C VAL A 208 13.33 17.60 35.62
N SER A 209 13.70 18.71 36.24
CA SER A 209 14.58 19.72 35.66
C SER A 209 16.04 19.28 35.67
N ASP A 210 16.91 20.03 35.01
CA ASP A 210 18.35 19.78 35.02
C ASP A 210 18.96 19.86 36.43
N ASP A 211 18.34 20.65 37.32
CA ASP A 211 18.70 20.78 38.73
C ASP A 211 18.18 19.63 39.62
N ALA A 212 17.64 18.57 39.01
CA ALA A 212 17.06 17.40 39.68
C ALA A 212 15.83 17.71 40.56
N GLU A 213 15.16 18.83 40.32
CA GLU A 213 13.91 19.20 40.99
C GLU A 213 12.68 18.79 40.19
N VAL A 214 11.57 18.50 40.88
CA VAL A 214 10.32 18.12 40.22
C VAL A 214 9.64 19.36 39.65
N ILE A 215 9.37 19.34 38.36
CA ILE A 215 8.68 20.43 37.65
C ILE A 215 7.18 20.40 38.03
N PRO A 216 6.61 21.53 38.52
CA PRO A 216 5.18 21.70 38.74
C PRO A 216 4.36 21.37 37.49
N GLU A 217 3.11 20.90 37.64
CA GLU A 217 2.34 20.42 36.48
C GLU A 217 2.02 21.52 35.48
N GLU A 218 1.78 22.75 35.96
CA GLU A 218 1.55 23.94 35.12
C GLU A 218 2.76 24.34 34.26
N ASP A 219 3.98 24.05 34.72
CA ASP A 219 5.22 24.49 34.07
C ASP A 219 5.80 23.42 33.12
N ARG A 220 5.13 22.26 33.01
CA ARG A 220 5.58 21.20 32.11
C ARG A 220 5.28 21.57 30.67
N ALA A 221 6.33 21.64 29.85
CA ALA A 221 6.20 21.83 28.42
C ALA A 221 5.39 20.68 27.80
N PRO A 222 4.30 20.96 27.06
CA PRO A 222 3.53 19.92 26.39
C PRO A 222 4.37 19.29 25.26
N PRO A 223 4.19 17.99 25.00
CA PRO A 223 4.90 17.33 23.92
C PRO A 223 4.29 17.76 22.58
N GLU A 224 5.12 17.84 21.54
CA GLU A 224 4.64 18.05 20.18
C GLU A 224 3.72 16.89 19.77
N LYS A 225 2.49 17.23 19.36
CA LYS A 225 1.50 16.22 18.93
C LYS A 225 1.83 15.73 17.53
N LEU A 226 1.54 14.47 17.28
CA LEU A 226 1.64 13.91 15.93
C LEU A 226 0.66 14.62 14.98
N ALA A 227 1.11 14.86 13.74
CA ALA A 227 0.23 15.36 12.70
C ALA A 227 -0.92 14.37 12.44
N GLU A 228 -2.10 14.90 12.16
CA GLU A 228 -3.26 14.09 11.84
C GLU A 228 -3.03 13.29 10.55
N ARG A 229 -3.53 12.05 10.54
CA ARG A 229 -3.41 11.17 9.37
C ARG A 229 -4.34 11.60 8.23
N VAL A 230 -5.42 12.30 8.57
CA VAL A 230 -6.40 12.84 7.64
C VAL A 230 -5.95 14.25 7.27
N SER A 231 -5.77 14.52 5.98
CA SER A 231 -5.34 15.83 5.50
C SER A 231 -6.52 16.79 5.37
N GLU A 232 -6.25 18.08 5.20
CA GLU A 232 -7.28 19.05 4.80
C GLU A 232 -7.94 18.70 3.45
N ALA A 233 -7.17 18.11 2.53
CA ALA A 233 -7.67 17.69 1.23
C ALA A 233 -8.66 16.52 1.35
N ASP A 234 -8.50 15.66 2.36
CA ASP A 234 -9.46 14.60 2.69
C ASP A 234 -10.77 15.17 3.23
N LEU A 235 -10.67 16.15 4.13
CA LEU A 235 -11.84 16.84 4.70
C LEU A 235 -12.62 17.59 3.61
N LYS A 236 -11.92 18.27 2.70
CA LYS A 236 -12.49 19.03 1.58
C LYS A 236 -12.86 18.14 0.37
N ARG A 237 -12.46 16.86 0.38
CA ARG A 237 -12.57 15.90 -0.75
C ARG A 237 -12.01 16.45 -2.07
N ASP A 238 -10.88 17.15 -2.00
CA ASP A 238 -10.24 17.72 -3.18
C ASP A 238 -9.47 16.64 -3.95
N GLN A 239 -10.03 16.20 -5.09
CA GLN A 239 -9.47 15.14 -5.92
C GLN A 239 -8.28 15.60 -6.79
N THR A 240 -7.90 16.87 -6.77
CA THR A 240 -6.73 17.38 -7.51
C THR A 240 -5.43 17.26 -6.71
N ARG A 241 -5.56 17.11 -5.39
CA ARG A 241 -4.45 17.12 -4.44
C ARG A 241 -3.82 15.75 -4.24
N LEU A 242 -2.49 15.73 -4.10
CA LEU A 242 -1.69 14.54 -3.86
C LEU A 242 -1.51 14.19 -2.39
N ASP A 243 -1.86 15.09 -1.46
CA ASP A 243 -1.79 14.91 0.00
C ASP A 243 -3.07 14.32 0.60
N ARG A 244 -4.09 13.98 -0.21
CA ARG A 244 -5.30 13.26 0.24
C ARG A 244 -5.09 11.74 0.29
N ALA A 245 -5.73 11.00 1.18
CA ALA A 245 -5.70 9.53 1.25
C ALA A 245 -4.26 9.00 1.24
N MET A 246 -3.45 9.49 2.19
CA MET A 246 -2.02 9.18 2.28
C MET A 246 -1.73 7.70 2.54
N ASP A 247 -2.70 6.91 3.00
CA ASP A 247 -2.61 5.46 3.21
C ASP A 247 -3.03 4.62 1.99
N ARG A 248 -3.50 5.27 0.91
CA ARG A 248 -3.94 4.64 -0.35
C ARG A 248 -3.02 5.03 -1.51
N THR A 249 -3.08 4.26 -2.59
CA THR A 249 -2.47 4.53 -3.88
C THR A 249 -3.43 5.38 -4.69
N LEU A 250 -2.96 6.53 -5.15
CA LEU A 250 -3.71 7.37 -6.06
C LEU A 250 -3.26 7.12 -7.50
N TYR A 251 -4.22 7.16 -8.41
CA TYR A 251 -4.03 6.99 -9.85
C TYR A 251 -4.41 8.28 -10.55
N LEU A 252 -3.54 8.77 -11.44
CA LEU A 252 -3.84 9.93 -12.27
C LEU A 252 -4.83 9.54 -13.36
N VAL A 253 -5.96 10.26 -13.43
CA VAL A 253 -6.97 10.11 -14.48
C VAL A 253 -7.20 11.47 -15.12
N VAL A 254 -7.35 11.49 -16.43
CA VAL A 254 -7.57 12.71 -17.23
C VAL A 254 -8.90 12.63 -17.97
N LYS A 255 -9.54 13.78 -18.14
CA LYS A 255 -10.84 13.93 -18.80
C LYS A 255 -10.66 14.37 -20.24
N ARG A 256 -11.04 13.51 -21.20
CA ARG A 256 -10.98 13.79 -22.64
C ARG A 256 -12.37 14.12 -23.18
N SER A 257 -12.47 15.15 -24.01
CA SER A 257 -13.63 15.38 -24.87
C SER A 257 -13.56 14.50 -26.12
N LEU A 258 -14.61 13.71 -26.36
CA LEU A 258 -14.78 12.96 -27.60
C LEU A 258 -15.31 13.87 -28.70
N LYS A 259 -14.99 13.51 -29.95
CA LYS A 259 -15.47 14.19 -31.17
C LYS A 259 -17.00 14.17 -31.32
N GLU A 260 -17.69 13.24 -30.66
CA GLU A 260 -19.16 13.11 -30.66
C GLU A 260 -19.84 13.91 -29.52
N GLY A 261 -19.10 14.79 -28.82
CA GLY A 261 -19.65 15.67 -27.77
C GLY A 261 -19.76 15.04 -26.38
N GLY A 262 -19.32 13.79 -26.21
CA GLY A 262 -19.22 13.14 -24.90
C GLY A 262 -17.91 13.43 -24.18
N GLU A 263 -17.88 13.33 -22.85
CA GLU A 263 -16.66 13.41 -22.05
C GLU A 263 -16.37 12.05 -21.41
N ARG A 264 -15.12 11.57 -21.49
CA ARG A 264 -14.71 10.32 -20.83
C ARG A 264 -13.50 10.52 -19.96
N TRP A 265 -13.50 9.86 -18.80
CA TRP A 265 -12.33 9.70 -17.97
C TRP A 265 -11.51 8.50 -18.47
N GLU A 266 -10.21 8.70 -18.61
CA GLU A 266 -9.26 7.67 -19.02
C GLU A 266 -7.87 7.98 -18.49
N PHE A 267 -6.96 7.00 -18.57
CA PHE A 267 -5.55 7.26 -18.34
C PHE A 267 -4.93 8.02 -19.51
N PRO A 268 -3.87 8.83 -19.29
CA PRO A 268 -3.17 9.50 -20.36
C PRO A 268 -2.67 8.48 -21.40
N ALA A 269 -3.17 8.61 -22.63
CA ALA A 269 -2.87 7.67 -23.71
C ALA A 269 -2.99 8.32 -25.09
N ALA A 270 -1.97 8.11 -25.92
CA ALA A 270 -1.90 8.61 -27.28
C ALA A 270 -1.39 7.54 -28.26
N GLY A 271 -1.48 7.84 -29.55
CA GLY A 271 -0.92 6.98 -30.60
C GLY A 271 0.59 6.87 -30.47
N ILE A 272 1.12 5.68 -30.77
CA ILE A 272 2.56 5.45 -30.86
C ILE A 272 3.05 5.78 -32.28
N ALA A 273 4.17 6.49 -32.39
CA ALA A 273 4.87 6.71 -33.65
C ALA A 273 5.65 5.44 -34.07
N THR A 274 6.13 5.38 -35.31
CA THR A 274 6.80 4.16 -35.83
C THR A 274 8.25 4.04 -35.37
N ASP A 275 8.84 5.15 -34.96
CA ASP A 275 10.25 5.34 -34.58
C ASP A 275 10.51 5.27 -33.07
N GLU A 276 9.46 5.23 -32.24
CA GLU A 276 9.58 5.22 -30.78
C GLU A 276 9.18 3.88 -30.15
N ASN A 277 9.82 3.53 -29.03
CA ASN A 277 9.41 2.36 -28.25
C ASN A 277 8.23 2.70 -27.33
N LEU A 278 7.49 1.67 -26.89
CA LEU A 278 6.31 1.85 -26.03
C LEU A 278 6.58 2.63 -24.73
N HIS A 279 7.77 2.45 -24.14
CA HIS A 279 8.16 3.12 -22.89
C HIS A 279 8.57 4.58 -23.09
N GLU A 280 9.25 4.89 -24.19
CA GLU A 280 9.60 6.26 -24.59
C GLU A 280 8.33 7.03 -24.96
N ALA A 281 7.43 6.40 -25.74
CA ALA A 281 6.13 6.95 -26.07
C ALA A 281 5.30 7.25 -24.82
N ALA A 282 5.24 6.33 -23.86
CA ALA A 282 4.49 6.54 -22.62
C ALA A 282 5.04 7.71 -21.79
N GLN A 283 6.37 7.89 -21.74
CA GLN A 283 6.99 9.03 -21.06
C GLN A 283 6.69 10.35 -21.78
N ARG A 284 6.89 10.39 -23.11
CA ARG A 284 6.55 11.56 -23.93
C ARG A 284 5.08 11.95 -23.77
N ILE A 285 4.18 10.98 -23.80
CA ILE A 285 2.74 11.21 -23.62
C ILE A 285 2.46 11.79 -22.24
N LEU A 286 3.14 11.32 -21.19
CA LEU A 286 2.96 11.89 -19.87
C LEU A 286 3.38 13.37 -19.84
N ASP A 287 4.55 13.69 -20.39
CA ASP A 287 5.08 15.05 -20.45
C ASP A 287 4.19 15.99 -21.28
N GLU A 288 3.63 15.50 -22.39
CA GLU A 288 2.69 16.26 -23.26
C GLU A 288 1.29 16.45 -22.66
N THR A 289 0.92 15.68 -21.63
CA THR A 289 -0.44 15.66 -21.08
C THR A 289 -0.54 16.31 -19.71
N ALA A 290 0.35 15.93 -18.81
CA ALA A 290 0.37 16.37 -17.41
C ALA A 290 1.59 17.25 -17.08
N GLY A 291 2.39 17.60 -18.09
CA GLY A 291 3.53 18.50 -17.97
C GLY A 291 4.77 17.84 -17.38
N VAL A 292 5.88 18.59 -17.45
CA VAL A 292 7.21 18.15 -16.99
C VAL A 292 7.45 18.39 -15.50
N ASN A 293 6.54 19.08 -14.81
CA ASN A 293 6.65 19.45 -13.39
C ASN A 293 6.31 18.29 -12.43
N MET A 294 6.62 17.06 -12.84
CA MET A 294 6.46 15.86 -12.04
C MET A 294 7.75 15.04 -12.08
N ASN A 295 8.29 14.71 -10.91
CA ASN A 295 9.35 13.74 -10.80
C ASN A 295 8.74 12.33 -10.93
N THR A 296 8.78 11.78 -12.13
CA THR A 296 8.18 10.50 -12.46
C THR A 296 9.23 9.45 -12.82
N TRP A 297 8.93 8.21 -12.47
CA TRP A 297 9.76 7.06 -12.77
C TRP A 297 8.92 5.96 -13.44
N MET A 298 9.28 5.62 -14.67
CA MET A 298 8.71 4.50 -15.40
C MET A 298 9.30 3.19 -14.88
N VAL A 299 8.46 2.30 -14.33
CA VAL A 299 8.91 1.11 -13.59
C VAL A 299 9.65 0.10 -14.48
N GLY A 300 9.26 0.02 -15.75
CA GLY A 300 9.84 -0.91 -16.71
C GLY A 300 9.26 -0.74 -18.10
N ARG A 301 9.67 -1.62 -19.02
CA ARG A 301 9.28 -1.56 -20.45
C ARG A 301 8.07 -2.43 -20.79
N ALA A 302 7.75 -3.40 -19.94
CA ALA A 302 6.64 -4.32 -20.16
C ALA A 302 5.30 -3.65 -19.83
N PRO A 303 4.27 -3.77 -20.68
CA PRO A 303 2.95 -3.28 -20.37
C PRO A 303 2.33 -4.11 -19.24
N VAL A 304 1.67 -3.44 -18.31
CA VAL A 304 1.05 -4.04 -17.13
C VAL A 304 -0.45 -4.25 -17.29
N ALA A 305 -1.08 -3.59 -18.27
CA ALA A 305 -2.46 -3.78 -18.65
C ALA A 305 -2.65 -3.46 -20.14
N ALA A 306 -3.73 -3.95 -20.73
CA ALA A 306 -4.08 -3.65 -22.11
C ALA A 306 -5.60 -3.50 -22.26
N HIS A 307 -6.04 -2.45 -22.94
CA HIS A 307 -7.43 -2.23 -23.32
C HIS A 307 -7.60 -2.37 -24.82
N VAL A 308 -8.53 -3.23 -25.26
CA VAL A 308 -8.76 -3.52 -26.67
C VAL A 308 -10.18 -3.13 -27.05
N GLN A 309 -10.31 -2.11 -27.88
CA GLN A 309 -11.55 -1.74 -28.54
C GLN A 309 -11.58 -2.41 -29.91
N LYS A 310 -12.58 -3.25 -30.15
CA LYS A 310 -12.75 -3.94 -31.44
C LYS A 310 -13.13 -2.95 -32.54
N PRO A 311 -12.68 -3.15 -33.79
CA PRO A 311 -13.15 -2.35 -34.91
C PRO A 311 -14.65 -2.53 -35.10
N LEU A 312 -15.32 -1.47 -35.55
CA LEU A 312 -16.70 -1.56 -36.03
C LEU A 312 -16.66 -1.94 -37.50
N THR A 313 -17.13 -3.15 -37.80
CA THR A 313 -17.25 -3.68 -39.16
C THR A 313 -18.73 -3.69 -39.53
N LYS A 314 -19.08 -3.16 -40.71
CA LYS A 314 -20.44 -3.35 -41.28
C LYS A 314 -20.64 -4.83 -41.67
N GLU A 315 -21.88 -5.23 -41.88
CA GLU A 315 -22.23 -6.59 -42.34
C GLU A 315 -21.48 -7.01 -43.61
N ASP A 316 -21.13 -6.04 -44.48
CA ASP A 316 -20.34 -6.24 -45.70
C ASP A 316 -18.82 -6.40 -45.49
N GLN A 317 -18.37 -6.72 -44.27
CA GLN A 317 -16.93 -6.83 -43.90
C GLN A 317 -16.09 -5.57 -44.12
N THR A 318 -16.71 -4.43 -44.43
CA THR A 318 -16.03 -3.13 -44.56
C THR A 318 -15.80 -2.50 -43.18
N VAL A 319 -14.55 -2.18 -42.85
CA VAL A 319 -14.17 -1.56 -41.57
C VAL A 319 -14.59 -0.09 -41.60
N VAL A 320 -15.59 0.27 -40.79
CA VAL A 320 -16.09 1.65 -40.65
C VAL A 320 -15.17 2.47 -39.76
N SER A 321 -14.67 1.86 -38.69
CA SER A 321 -13.71 2.49 -37.77
C SER A 321 -12.67 1.47 -37.33
N LYS A 322 -11.40 1.90 -37.34
CA LYS A 322 -10.29 1.06 -36.86
C LYS A 322 -10.44 0.80 -35.37
N GLY A 323 -10.18 -0.44 -34.96
CA GLY A 323 -10.08 -0.80 -33.55
C GLY A 323 -8.89 -0.12 -32.89
N GLN A 324 -8.85 -0.13 -31.56
CA GLN A 324 -7.75 0.47 -30.79
C GLN A 324 -7.19 -0.54 -29.80
N LYS A 325 -5.86 -0.66 -29.74
CA LYS A 325 -5.15 -1.45 -28.73
C LYS A 325 -4.30 -0.50 -27.91
N THR A 326 -4.71 -0.25 -26.67
CA THR A 326 -3.98 0.61 -25.74
C THR A 326 -3.20 -0.26 -24.77
N PHE A 327 -1.87 -0.12 -24.76
CA PHE A 327 -1.00 -0.81 -23.82
C PHE A 327 -0.56 0.16 -22.73
N PHE A 328 -0.80 -0.19 -21.47
CA PHE A 328 -0.50 0.66 -20.33
C PHE A 328 0.80 0.26 -19.65
N LEU A 329 1.66 1.25 -19.41
CA LEU A 329 2.84 1.11 -18.56
C LEU A 329 2.57 1.67 -17.17
N LYS A 330 3.33 1.16 -16.19
CA LYS A 330 3.27 1.65 -14.82
C LYS A 330 4.27 2.79 -14.62
N GLY A 331 3.76 3.94 -14.20
CA GLY A 331 4.56 5.07 -13.74
C GLY A 331 4.40 5.27 -12.24
N ARG A 332 5.45 5.77 -11.57
CA ARG A 332 5.44 6.22 -10.18
C ARG A 332 5.73 7.71 -10.14
N ILE A 333 4.92 8.49 -9.42
CA ILE A 333 5.26 9.87 -9.08
C ILE A 333 5.95 9.90 -7.71
N MET A 334 7.05 10.65 -7.61
CA MET A 334 7.80 10.86 -6.37
C MET A 334 7.59 12.28 -5.80
N ALA A 335 7.44 13.27 -6.68
CA ALA A 335 7.18 14.67 -6.33
C ALA A 335 6.58 15.43 -7.52
N GLY A 336 6.08 16.64 -7.26
CA GLY A 336 5.49 17.50 -8.28
C GLY A 336 3.97 17.34 -8.40
N GLN A 337 3.38 17.95 -9.43
CA GLN A 337 1.94 17.95 -9.67
C GLN A 337 1.66 17.98 -11.17
N ALA A 338 0.54 17.37 -11.57
CA ALA A 338 0.07 17.42 -12.95
C ALA A 338 -0.39 18.85 -13.31
N ASP A 339 0.07 19.34 -14.45
CA ASP A 339 -0.36 20.60 -15.05
C ASP A 339 -0.86 20.35 -16.47
N LEU A 340 -2.09 20.81 -16.75
CA LEU A 340 -2.75 20.65 -18.04
C LEU A 340 -2.70 21.93 -18.89
N SER A 341 -2.05 23.00 -18.41
CA SER A 341 -2.01 24.31 -19.08
C SER A 341 -1.43 24.28 -20.50
N ALA A 342 -0.43 23.44 -20.75
CA ALA A 342 0.29 23.33 -22.03
C ALA A 342 0.01 22.01 -22.77
N ASN A 343 -1.17 21.41 -22.56
CA ASN A 343 -1.44 20.07 -23.06
C ASN A 343 -1.69 20.00 -24.57
N LYS A 344 -1.17 18.95 -25.22
CA LYS A 344 -1.34 18.73 -26.66
C LYS A 344 -2.56 17.87 -27.03
N HIS A 345 -3.19 17.27 -26.03
CA HIS A 345 -4.18 16.18 -26.21
C HIS A 345 -5.61 16.59 -25.81
N GLU A 346 -5.88 17.90 -25.71
CA GLU A 346 -7.19 18.48 -25.41
C GLU A 346 -7.85 17.91 -24.14
N TYR A 347 -7.04 17.62 -23.11
CA TYR A 347 -7.56 17.20 -21.81
C TYR A 347 -8.07 18.41 -21.03
N LYS A 348 -9.25 18.33 -20.43
CA LYS A 348 -9.83 19.49 -19.72
C LYS A 348 -9.47 19.51 -18.23
N GLU A 349 -9.50 18.34 -17.63
CA GLU A 349 -9.42 18.17 -16.18
C GLU A 349 -8.59 16.93 -15.85
N PHE A 350 -7.99 16.92 -14.66
CA PHE A 350 -7.34 15.75 -14.09
C PHE A 350 -7.78 15.53 -12.65
N LYS A 351 -7.68 14.28 -12.21
CA LYS A 351 -7.97 13.87 -10.83
C LYS A 351 -7.00 12.78 -10.40
N TRP A 352 -6.65 12.79 -9.13
CA TRP A 352 -5.96 11.71 -8.45
C TRP A 352 -6.99 10.90 -7.67
N LEU A 353 -7.26 9.68 -8.11
CA LEU A 353 -8.35 8.84 -7.59
C LEU A 353 -7.83 7.53 -7.00
N THR A 354 -8.51 7.02 -5.98
CA THR A 354 -8.27 5.70 -5.38
C THR A 354 -8.89 4.59 -6.23
N LYS A 355 -8.45 3.33 -6.06
CA LYS A 355 -9.00 2.18 -6.80
C LYS A 355 -10.53 2.07 -6.75
N GLU A 356 -11.12 2.37 -5.60
CA GLU A 356 -12.57 2.35 -5.38
C GLU A 356 -13.28 3.44 -6.20
N GLU A 357 -12.80 4.68 -6.12
CA GLU A 357 -13.35 5.80 -6.89
C GLU A 357 -13.15 5.61 -8.41
N LEU A 358 -12.06 4.95 -8.84
CA LEU A 358 -11.85 4.63 -10.26
C LEU A 358 -12.95 3.71 -10.80
N ALA A 359 -13.49 2.80 -9.99
CA ALA A 359 -14.54 1.88 -10.41
C ALA A 359 -15.85 2.61 -10.73
N GLU A 360 -16.10 3.74 -10.07
CA GLU A 360 -17.29 4.58 -10.28
C GLU A 360 -17.12 5.55 -11.46
N VAL A 361 -15.88 6.04 -11.67
CA VAL A 361 -15.59 7.08 -12.67
C VAL A 361 -15.31 6.51 -14.07
N LEU A 362 -14.69 5.33 -14.15
CA LEU A 362 -14.30 4.74 -15.43
C LEU A 362 -15.43 3.87 -16.02
N GLU A 363 -15.48 3.80 -17.35
CA GLU A 363 -16.38 2.88 -18.06
C GLU A 363 -16.15 1.43 -17.57
N PRO A 364 -17.19 0.63 -17.27
CA PRO A 364 -17.03 -0.71 -16.69
C PRO A 364 -16.13 -1.64 -17.51
N GLY A 365 -16.25 -1.60 -18.84
CA GLY A 365 -15.39 -2.39 -19.74
C GLY A 365 -13.92 -1.94 -19.70
N TYR A 366 -13.70 -0.62 -19.60
CA TYR A 366 -12.36 -0.05 -19.45
C TYR A 366 -11.76 -0.42 -18.09
N TYR A 367 -12.50 -0.22 -16.99
CA TYR A 367 -12.05 -0.57 -15.64
C TYR A 367 -11.69 -2.06 -15.52
N HIS A 368 -12.49 -2.95 -16.12
CA HIS A 368 -12.19 -4.38 -16.13
C HIS A 368 -10.83 -4.72 -16.76
N SER A 369 -10.40 -3.96 -17.78
CA SER A 369 -9.12 -4.18 -18.45
C SER A 369 -7.90 -3.78 -17.60
N VAL A 370 -8.05 -2.83 -16.68
CA VAL A 370 -6.96 -2.25 -15.88
C VAL A 370 -6.95 -2.66 -14.41
N ARG A 371 -8.09 -3.12 -13.86
CA ARG A 371 -8.27 -3.37 -12.42
C ARG A 371 -7.26 -4.34 -11.81
N ASN A 372 -6.76 -5.30 -12.59
CA ASN A 372 -5.82 -6.32 -12.12
C ASN A 372 -4.42 -5.75 -11.83
N MET A 373 -4.07 -4.61 -12.43
CA MET A 373 -2.80 -3.93 -12.16
C MET A 373 -2.86 -3.11 -10.86
N MET A 374 -4.05 -2.67 -10.48
CA MET A 374 -4.27 -1.77 -9.36
C MET A 374 -4.06 -2.50 -8.03
N ALA A 375 -3.20 -1.92 -7.19
CA ALA A 375 -3.03 -2.37 -5.82
C ALA A 375 -4.31 -2.16 -5.01
N ASP A 376 -4.61 -3.09 -4.10
CA ASP A 376 -5.76 -2.95 -3.19
C ASP A 376 -5.61 -1.81 -2.19
N ARG A 377 -4.37 -1.33 -2.00
CA ARG A 377 -4.05 -0.12 -1.27
C ARG A 377 -3.57 0.92 -2.22
#